data_AF-A0A2V3IL76-F1
#
_entry.id   AF-A0A2V3IL76-F1
#
_cell.length_a   1.000
_cell.length_b   1.000
_cell.length_c   1.000
_cell.angle_alpha   90.00
_cell.angle_beta   90.00
_cell.angle_gamma   90.00
#
_symmetry.space_group_name_H-M   'P 1'
#
loop_
_entity.id
_entity.type
_entity.pdbx_description
1 polymer ?
#
loop_
_entity_poly.entity_id
_entity_poly.type
_entity_poly.pdbx_seq_one_letter_code
_entity_poly.pdbx_strand_id
1 'polypeptide(L)'
;MGVIVEVFFWAAVFLGTAALLFCSVYALILFSDLTVDHINPIELCELINRLVIPEYVGHILLSLLILLRGYFIPAILNVPLIAFHVWRYKERRHLLDNTSIFNQVEKERNISQLKLAHHMLMFFIYLYFFILALVSD
;
A
#
# COMPACT_ATOMS: atom_id res chain seq x y z
N MET A 1 16.07 -26.82 -5.71
CA MET A 1 16.64 -25.46 -5.53
C MET A 1 15.71 -24.37 -6.08
N GLY A 2 15.00 -24.59 -7.20
CA GLY A 2 14.03 -23.62 -7.74
C GLY A 2 12.80 -23.37 -6.86
N VAL A 3 12.19 -24.43 -6.31
CA VAL A 3 10.93 -24.34 -5.56
C VAL A 3 11.09 -23.67 -4.20
N ILE A 4 12.09 -24.08 -3.41
CA ILE A 4 12.46 -23.38 -2.16
C ILE A 4 12.65 -21.87 -2.36
N VAL A 5 13.30 -21.46 -3.46
CA VAL A 5 13.48 -20.03 -3.77
C VAL A 5 12.15 -19.35 -4.10
N GLU A 6 11.23 -20.05 -4.75
CA GLU A 6 9.88 -19.55 -5.05
C GLU A 6 9.02 -19.41 -3.79
N VAL A 7 9.11 -20.36 -2.85
CA VAL A 7 8.45 -20.28 -1.55
C VAL A 7 8.96 -19.08 -0.75
N PHE A 8 10.28 -18.90 -0.64
CA PHE A 8 10.85 -17.73 0.05
C PHE A 8 10.48 -16.41 -0.64
N PHE A 9 10.43 -16.39 -1.97
CA PHE A 9 10.01 -15.23 -2.74
C PHE A 9 8.56 -14.85 -2.44
N TRP A 10 7.63 -15.79 -2.55
CA TRP A 10 6.21 -15.52 -2.29
C TRP A 10 5.93 -15.24 -0.81
N ALA A 11 6.67 -15.86 0.11
CA ALA A 11 6.62 -15.51 1.53
C ALA A 11 7.03 -14.04 1.77
N ALA A 12 8.12 -13.58 1.14
CA ALA A 12 8.57 -12.19 1.25
C ALA A 12 7.55 -11.21 0.65
N VAL A 13 6.98 -11.55 -0.51
CA VAL A 13 5.92 -10.74 -1.15
C VAL A 13 4.68 -10.65 -0.28
N PHE A 14 4.24 -11.79 0.28
CA PHE A 14 3.10 -11.89 1.18
C PHE A 14 3.30 -11.05 2.45
N LEU A 15 4.45 -11.21 3.13
CA LEU A 15 4.78 -10.44 4.33
C LEU A 15 4.91 -8.94 4.04
N GLY A 16 5.53 -8.56 2.92
CA GLY A 16 5.61 -7.17 2.49
C GLY A 16 4.23 -6.55 2.25
N THR A 17 3.31 -7.33 1.66
CA THR A 17 1.93 -6.88 1.43
C THR A 17 1.15 -6.75 2.73
N ALA A 18 1.37 -7.65 3.69
CA ALA A 18 0.79 -7.53 5.03
C ALA A 18 1.25 -6.24 5.73
N ALA A 19 2.53 -5.88 5.60
CA ALA A 19 3.05 -4.62 6.14
C ALA A 19 2.39 -3.39 5.48
N LEU A 20 2.23 -3.40 4.15
CA LEU A 20 1.54 -2.31 3.43
C LEU A 20 0.05 -2.21 3.81
N LEU A 21 -0.60 -3.34 4.06
CA LEU A 21 -1.98 -3.39 4.55
C LEU A 21 -2.05 -2.76 5.95
N PHE A 22 -1.12 -3.09 6.84
CA PHE A 22 -1.04 -2.46 8.16
C PHE A 22 -0.84 -0.94 8.06
N CYS A 23 0.06 -0.46 7.19
CA CYS A 23 0.22 0.98 6.93
C CYS A 23 -1.08 1.61 6.43
N SER A 24 -1.79 0.95 5.52
CA SER A 24 -3.06 1.46 4.96
C SER A 24 -4.16 1.54 6.03
N VAL A 25 -4.23 0.57 6.94
CA VAL A 25 -5.15 0.58 8.08
C VAL A 25 -4.78 1.68 9.06
N TYR A 26 -3.49 1.83 9.38
CA TYR A 26 -3.01 2.89 10.26
C TYR A 26 -3.37 4.29 9.73
N ALA A 27 -3.17 4.53 8.43
CA ALA A 27 -3.60 5.78 7.79
C ALA A 27 -5.11 6.02 7.91
N LEU A 28 -5.93 4.97 7.73
CA LEU A 28 -7.38 5.06 7.84
C LEU A 28 -7.84 5.38 9.27
N ILE A 29 -7.23 4.75 10.28
CA ILE A 29 -7.49 5.03 11.69
C ILE A 29 -7.17 6.50 11.98
N LEU A 30 -6.03 7.00 11.53
CA LEU A 30 -5.62 8.38 11.78
C LEU A 30 -6.60 9.40 11.17
N PHE A 31 -7.11 9.13 9.96
CA PHE A 31 -8.19 9.95 9.39
C PHE A 31 -9.50 9.84 10.18
N SER A 32 -9.83 8.67 10.73
CA SER A 32 -11.00 8.47 11.59
C SER A 32 -10.85 9.25 12.90
N ASP A 33 -9.68 9.21 13.52
CA ASP A 33 -9.38 9.92 14.77
C ASP A 33 -9.50 11.44 14.58
N LEU A 34 -9.11 11.97 13.42
CA LEU A 34 -9.33 13.38 13.11
C LEU A 34 -10.83 13.71 13.05
N THR A 35 -11.67 12.84 12.50
CA THR A 35 -13.12 13.11 12.38
C THR A 35 -13.89 13.08 13.70
N VAL A 36 -13.30 12.48 14.74
CA VAL A 36 -13.86 12.42 16.10
C VAL A 36 -13.04 13.33 17.04
N ASP A 37 -12.27 14.27 16.49
CA ASP A 37 -11.45 15.26 17.22
C ASP A 37 -10.49 14.63 18.26
N HIS A 38 -10.00 13.40 18.03
CA HIS A 38 -9.05 12.72 18.91
C HIS A 38 -7.59 13.16 18.68
N ILE A 39 -7.27 13.64 17.48
CA ILE A 39 -5.93 14.11 17.10
C ILE A 39 -5.99 15.48 16.45
N ASN A 40 -4.88 16.22 16.55
CA ASN A 40 -4.76 17.51 15.88
C ASN A 40 -4.49 17.36 14.38
N PRO A 41 -4.96 18.29 13.53
CA PRO A 41 -4.71 18.26 12.08
C PRO A 41 -3.20 18.34 11.73
N ILE A 42 -2.41 19.02 12.55
CA ILE A 42 -0.95 19.12 12.38
C ILE A 42 -0.29 17.75 12.59
N GLU A 43 -0.65 17.07 13.68
CA GLU A 43 -0.14 15.74 14.02
C GLU A 43 -0.52 14.71 12.95
N LEU A 44 -1.77 14.75 12.46
CA LEU A 44 -2.22 13.92 11.34
C LEU A 44 -1.33 14.12 10.10
N CYS A 45 -1.14 15.38 9.68
CA CYS A 45 -0.38 15.69 8.47
C CYS A 45 1.08 15.22 8.59
N GLU A 46 1.71 15.40 9.75
CA GLU A 46 3.09 14.94 9.99
C GLU A 46 3.20 13.41 9.89
N LEU A 47 2.31 12.68 10.56
CA LEU A 47 2.29 11.22 10.57
C LEU A 47 2.02 10.63 9.17
N ILE A 48 1.01 11.15 8.47
CA ILE A 48 0.70 10.69 7.10
C ILE A 48 1.84 11.03 6.14
N ASN A 49 2.38 12.25 6.17
CA ASN A 49 3.45 12.65 5.26
C ASN A 49 4.71 11.79 5.46
N ARG A 50 4.99 11.40 6.71
CA ARG A 50 6.07 10.46 7.05
C ARG A 50 5.79 9.03 6.58
N LEU A 51 4.52 8.61 6.56
CA LEU A 51 4.09 7.26 6.17
C LEU A 51 3.97 7.06 4.65
N VAL A 52 3.54 8.09 3.92
CA VAL A 52 3.24 7.99 2.48
C VAL A 52 4.48 7.64 1.64
N ILE A 53 5.64 8.19 1.97
CA ILE A 53 6.89 7.91 1.24
C ILE A 53 7.31 6.43 1.39
N PRO A 54 7.46 5.87 2.60
CA PRO A 54 7.84 4.46 2.74
C PRO A 54 6.78 3.51 2.17
N GLU A 55 5.49 3.84 2.24
CA GLU A 55 4.41 3.07 1.60
C GLU A 55 4.61 3.01 0.07
N TYR A 56 4.86 4.14 -0.58
CA TYR A 56 5.02 4.20 -2.05
C TYR A 56 6.26 3.46 -2.50
N VAL A 57 7.38 3.68 -1.81
CA VAL A 57 8.63 2.98 -2.11
C VAL A 57 8.48 1.49 -1.90
N GLY A 58 7.87 1.06 -0.80
CA GLY A 58 7.61 -0.35 -0.51
C GLY A 58 6.75 -1.02 -1.58
N HIS A 59 5.64 -0.38 -1.99
CA HIS A 59 4.72 -0.93 -2.98
C HIS A 59 5.34 -1.02 -4.39
N ILE A 60 6.07 0.02 -4.81
CA ILE A 60 6.78 0.03 -6.10
C ILE A 60 7.89 -1.01 -6.12
N LEU A 61 8.69 -1.10 -5.05
CA LEU A 61 9.76 -2.08 -4.92
C LEU A 61 9.19 -3.51 -5.01
N LEU A 62 8.16 -3.81 -4.22
CA LEU A 62 7.52 -5.13 -4.23
C LEU A 62 7.03 -5.51 -5.63
N SER A 63 6.38 -4.57 -6.30
CA SER A 63 5.84 -4.77 -7.65
C SER A 63 6.94 -4.95 -8.70
N LEU A 64 8.08 -4.25 -8.55
CA LEU A 64 9.26 -4.42 -9.40
C LEU A 64 9.88 -5.82 -9.20
N LEU A 65 9.98 -6.30 -7.96
CA LEU A 65 10.46 -7.66 -7.68
C LEU A 65 9.59 -8.73 -8.36
N ILE A 66 8.26 -8.57 -8.31
CA ILE A 66 7.29 -9.46 -8.99
C ILE A 66 7.50 -9.45 -10.51
N LEU A 67 7.70 -8.27 -11.09
CA LEU A 67 7.94 -8.12 -12.52
C LEU A 67 9.27 -8.76 -12.95
N LEU A 68 10.35 -8.54 -12.20
CA LEU A 68 11.68 -9.12 -12.48
C LEU A 68 11.67 -10.64 -12.40
N ARG A 69 10.80 -11.23 -11.59
CA ARG A 69 10.62 -12.69 -11.49
C ARG A 69 9.79 -13.26 -12.66
N GLY A 70 9.12 -12.41 -13.44
CA GLY A 70 8.35 -12.80 -14.63
C GLY A 70 6.86 -13.06 -14.39
N TYR A 71 6.32 -12.73 -13.21
CA TYR A 71 4.89 -12.90 -12.94
C TYR A 71 4.08 -11.69 -13.45
N PHE A 72 3.67 -11.75 -14.71
CA PHE A 72 2.99 -10.64 -15.37
C PHE A 72 1.58 -10.35 -14.83
N ILE A 73 0.80 -11.38 -14.48
CA ILE A 73 -0.57 -11.21 -13.98
C ILE A 73 -0.62 -10.34 -12.70
N PRO A 74 0.08 -10.71 -11.60
CA PRO A 74 0.12 -9.86 -10.41
C PRO A 74 0.81 -8.52 -10.66
N ALA A 75 1.83 -8.45 -11.52
CA ALA A 75 2.46 -7.19 -11.85
C ALA A 75 1.47 -6.20 -12.51
N ILE A 76 0.69 -6.65 -13.50
CA ILE A 76 -0.32 -5.83 -14.18
C ILE A 76 -1.37 -5.30 -13.21
N LEU A 77 -1.80 -6.13 -12.25
CA LEU A 77 -2.80 -5.70 -11.25
C LEU A 77 -2.28 -4.61 -10.28
N ASN A 78 -0.96 -4.47 -10.11
CA ASN A 78 -0.37 -3.37 -9.32
C ASN A 78 -0.21 -2.07 -10.13
N VAL A 79 -0.18 -2.14 -11.46
CA VAL A 79 0.05 -0.97 -12.34
C VAL A 79 -0.92 0.19 -12.07
N PRO A 80 -2.25 -0.02 -11.90
CA PRO A 80 -3.18 1.08 -11.65
C PRO A 80 -2.83 1.88 -10.40
N LEU A 81 -2.47 1.20 -9.30
CA LEU A 81 -2.14 1.86 -8.04
C LEU A 81 -0.78 2.55 -8.12
N ILE A 82 0.21 1.94 -8.78
CA ILE A 82 1.52 2.57 -9.01
C ILE A 82 1.38 3.83 -9.87
N ALA A 83 0.59 3.77 -10.94
CA ALA A 83 0.30 4.92 -11.79
C ALA A 83 -0.33 6.06 -10.97
N PHE A 84 -1.26 5.72 -10.07
CA PHE A 84 -1.84 6.67 -9.13
C PHE A 84 -0.81 7.29 -8.18
N HIS A 85 0.09 6.48 -7.60
CA HIS A 85 1.18 6.98 -6.74
C HIS A 85 2.12 7.94 -7.49
N VAL A 86 2.53 7.58 -8.72
CA VAL A 86 3.41 8.42 -9.56
C VAL A 86 2.71 9.73 -9.93
N TRP A 87 1.43 9.68 -10.29
CA TRP A 87 0.66 10.87 -10.61
C TRP A 87 0.54 11.82 -9.40
N ARG A 88 0.19 11.29 -8.22
CA ARG A 88 0.12 12.07 -6.96
C ARG A 88 1.47 12.65 -6.56
N TYR A 89 2.56 11.92 -6.81
CA TYR A 89 3.91 12.39 -6.53
C TYR A 89 4.28 13.58 -7.44
N LYS A 90 4.05 13.47 -8.75
CA LYS A 90 4.34 14.54 -9.74
C LYS A 90 3.55 15.82 -9.45
N GLU A 91 2.28 15.69 -9.08
CA GLU A 91 1.39 16.80 -8.76
C GLU A 91 1.69 17.41 -7.37
N ARG A 92 2.69 16.90 -6.63
CA ARG A 92 3.02 17.26 -5.23
C ARG A 92 1.85 17.12 -4.24
N ARG A 93 0.77 16.44 -4.61
CA ARG A 93 -0.38 16.13 -3.75
C ARG A 93 -0.14 14.93 -2.82
N HIS A 94 1.11 14.50 -2.65
CA HIS A 94 1.45 13.45 -1.69
C HIS A 94 1.63 14.01 -0.26
N LEU A 95 1.80 15.33 -0.13
CA LEU A 95 1.87 16.03 1.15
C LEU A 95 0.50 16.59 1.49
N LEU A 96 0.02 16.30 2.70
CA LEU A 96 -1.16 16.93 3.28
C LEU A 96 -0.79 18.28 3.87
N ASP A 97 -1.66 19.27 3.62
CA ASP A 97 -1.58 20.62 4.17
C ASP A 97 -2.57 20.76 5.32
N ASN A 98 -2.05 21.15 6.49
CA ASN A 98 -2.80 21.28 7.74
C ASN A 98 -3.86 22.40 7.68
N THR A 99 -3.70 23.40 6.81
CA THR A 99 -4.66 24.52 6.70
C THR A 99 -5.92 24.16 5.93
N SER A 100 -5.85 23.16 5.04
CA SER A 100 -6.95 22.76 4.16
C SER A 100 -7.48 21.35 4.43
N ILE A 101 -6.89 20.62 5.38
CA ILE A 101 -7.19 19.21 5.65
C ILE A 101 -8.64 18.95 6.00
N PHE A 102 -9.30 19.84 6.76
CA PHE A 102 -10.71 19.66 7.14
C PHE A 102 -11.65 19.63 5.93
N ASN A 103 -11.35 20.40 4.88
CA ASN A 103 -12.17 20.43 3.65
C ASN A 103 -11.86 19.25 2.72
N GLN A 104 -10.75 18.54 2.94
CA GLN A 104 -10.26 17.46 2.08
C GLN A 104 -10.27 16.10 2.78
N VAL A 105 -10.58 16.04 4.07
CA VAL A 105 -10.47 14.84 4.91
C VAL A 105 -11.26 13.67 4.35
N GLU A 106 -12.50 13.90 3.90
CA GLU A 106 -13.34 12.85 3.33
C GLU A 106 -12.73 12.29 2.03
N LYS A 107 -12.21 13.18 1.17
CA LYS A 107 -11.57 12.79 -0.09
C LYS A 107 -10.30 11.98 0.15
N GLU A 108 -9.42 12.44 1.04
CA GLU A 108 -8.15 11.76 1.36
C GLU A 108 -8.39 10.45 2.11
N ARG A 109 -9.42 10.40 2.97
CA ARG A 109 -9.90 9.16 3.61
C ARG A 109 -10.39 8.16 2.56
N ASN A 110 -11.21 8.58 1.60
CA ASN A 110 -11.72 7.70 0.55
C ASN A 110 -10.60 7.16 -0.35
N ILE A 111 -9.56 7.96 -0.61
CA ILE A 111 -8.34 7.50 -1.30
C ILE A 111 -7.61 6.45 -0.46
N SER A 112 -7.46 6.67 0.85
CA SER A 112 -6.87 5.70 1.78
C SER A 112 -7.68 4.40 1.83
N GLN A 113 -9.01 4.47 1.79
CA GLN A 113 -9.89 3.30 1.72
C GLN A 113 -9.72 2.52 0.41
N LEU A 114 -9.58 3.22 -0.72
CA LEU A 114 -9.33 2.57 -2.00
C LEU A 114 -7.98 1.86 -2.04
N LYS A 115 -6.94 2.49 -1.48
CA LYS A 115 -5.62 1.86 -1.28
C LYS A 115 -5.72 0.61 -0.41
N LEU A 116 -6.44 0.70 0.71
CA LEU A 116 -6.67 -0.44 1.60
C LEU A 116 -7.36 -1.60 0.85
N ALA A 117 -8.42 -1.30 0.09
CA ALA A 117 -9.13 -2.31 -0.70
C ALA A 117 -8.22 -2.98 -1.74
N HIS A 118 -7.34 -2.22 -2.40
CA HIS A 118 -6.34 -2.77 -3.33
C HIS A 118 -5.34 -3.69 -2.62
N HIS A 119 -4.72 -3.24 -1.52
CA HIS A 119 -3.78 -4.05 -0.75
C HIS A 119 -4.44 -5.32 -0.20
N MET A 120 -5.70 -5.23 0.23
CA MET A 120 -6.48 -6.39 0.69
C MET A 120 -6.74 -7.39 -0.45
N LEU A 121 -7.09 -6.92 -1.65
CA LEU A 121 -7.23 -7.80 -2.81
C LEU A 121 -5.91 -8.47 -3.18
N MET A 122 -4.81 -7.71 -3.22
CA MET A 122 -3.47 -8.24 -3.51
C MET A 122 -3.02 -9.26 -2.46
N PHE A 123 -3.35 -9.04 -1.19
CA PHE A 123 -3.03 -9.96 -0.11
C PHE A 123 -3.57 -11.37 -0.38
N PHE A 124 -4.84 -11.50 -0.78
CA PHE A 124 -5.42 -12.80 -1.11
C PHE A 124 -4.80 -13.44 -2.36
N ILE A 125 -4.49 -12.62 -3.38
CA ILE A 125 -3.84 -13.10 -4.60
C ILE A 125 -2.45 -13.66 -4.27
N TYR A 126 -1.64 -12.94 -3.49
CA TYR A 126 -0.31 -13.39 -3.11
C TYR A 126 -0.33 -14.55 -2.13
N LEU A 127 -1.32 -14.60 -1.23
CA LEU A 127 -1.56 -15.76 -0.38
C LEU A 127 -1.82 -17.01 -1.23
N TYR A 128 -2.64 -16.90 -2.28
CA TYR A 128 -2.88 -18.00 -3.20
C TYR A 128 -1.60 -18.47 -3.90
N PHE A 129 -0.79 -17.55 -4.43
CA PHE A 129 0.49 -17.92 -5.04
C PHE A 129 1.48 -18.54 -4.05
N PHE A 130 1.51 -18.03 -2.81
CA PHE A 130 2.34 -18.61 -1.75
C PHE A 130 1.92 -20.04 -1.41
N ILE A 131 0.61 -20.30 -1.27
CA ILE A 131 0.08 -21.65 -1.02
C ILE A 131 0.38 -22.57 -2.20
N LEU A 132 0.21 -22.10 -3.44
CA LEU A 132 0.55 -22.88 -4.64
C LEU A 132 2.02 -23.29 -4.63
N ALA A 133 2.93 -22.35 -4.35
CA ALA A 133 4.37 -22.64 -4.28
C ALA A 133 4.68 -23.70 -3.21
N LEU A 134 3.97 -23.65 -2.07
CA LEU A 134 4.15 -24.58 -0.95
C LEU A 134 3.56 -25.97 -1.20
N VAL A 135 2.49 -26.06 -1.99
CA VAL A 135 1.87 -27.34 -2.39
C VAL A 135 2.59 -27.98 -3.58
N SER A 136 3.28 -27.18 -4.39
CA SER A 136 4.11 -27.67 -5.50
C SER A 136 5.49 -28.20 -5.07
N ASP A 137 5.85 -28.03 -3.80
CA ASP A 137 6.95 -28.75 -3.12
C ASP A 137 6.51 -30.17 -2.72
#